data_AF-A0A3A8VZY2-F1
#
_entry.id   AF-A0A3A8VZY2-F1
#
_cell.length_a   1.000
_cell.length_b   1.000
_cell.length_c   1.000
_cell.angle_alpha   90.00
_cell.angle_beta   90.00
_cell.angle_gamma   90.00
#
_symmetry.space_group_name_H-M   'P 1'
#
loop_
_entity.id
_entity.type
_entity.pdbx_description
1 polymer ?
#
loop_
_entity_poly.entity_id
_entity_poly.type
_entity_poly.pdbx_seq_one_letter_code
_entity_poly.pdbx_strand_id
1 'polypeptide(L)'
;MYKNNNFLCTKCAYNVIKYNQGMRIQWNICLLLGLIFGIFISLNHDTISIASYMTETFNTISIAFIAMIIGAYAIFQALLNDDLVYEMHYYNNGDSSLLAETNHEFLGLLILYLFSIITNILILLTLKILPSNFLLFKNYNLNITISTILVFIYIAFHLRIFVEIRNFAVNLYRIFEAHNLISILKKENQDDNKNI
;
A
#
# COMPACT_ATOMS: atom_id res chain seq x y z
N MET A 1 18.61 19.88 -12.07
CA MET A 1 17.55 20.47 -11.21
C MET A 1 17.08 19.39 -10.22
N TYR A 2 17.94 19.02 -9.25
CA TYR A 2 17.63 18.03 -8.22
C TYR A 2 17.07 18.75 -6.98
N LYS A 3 15.76 18.98 -6.95
CA LYS A 3 15.09 19.59 -5.78
C LYS A 3 14.74 18.49 -4.78
N ASN A 4 15.53 18.41 -3.70
CA ASN A 4 15.25 17.77 -2.41
C ASN A 4 14.42 16.46 -2.45
N ASN A 5 15.05 15.37 -2.90
CA ASN A 5 14.41 14.05 -3.11
C ASN A 5 13.75 13.44 -1.85
N ASN A 6 14.24 13.76 -0.65
CA ASN A 6 13.68 13.22 0.60
C ASN A 6 12.23 13.66 0.85
N PHE A 7 11.87 14.88 0.44
CA PHE A 7 10.51 15.42 0.57
C PHE A 7 9.56 14.87 -0.50
N LEU A 8 10.08 14.46 -1.66
CA LEU A 8 9.32 13.78 -2.71
C LEU A 8 8.94 12.36 -2.27
N CYS A 9 9.88 11.61 -1.69
CA CYS A 9 9.68 10.23 -1.22
C CYS A 9 8.50 10.10 -0.23
N THR A 10 8.49 10.90 0.84
CA THR A 10 7.45 10.84 1.87
C THR A 10 6.11 11.37 1.38
N LYS A 11 6.13 12.39 0.50
CA LYS A 11 4.92 12.92 -0.14
C LYS A 11 4.26 11.90 -1.07
N CYS A 12 5.06 11.09 -1.80
CA CYS A 12 4.52 10.02 -2.64
C CYS A 12 3.81 8.95 -1.80
N ALA A 13 4.44 8.46 -0.73
CA ALA A 13 3.82 7.47 0.15
C ALA A 13 2.55 8.00 0.84
N TYR A 14 2.56 9.27 1.28
CA TYR A 14 1.38 9.90 1.85
C TYR A 14 0.24 10.02 0.85
N ASN A 15 0.54 10.41 -0.40
CA ASN A 15 -0.47 10.55 -1.44
C ASN A 15 -1.18 9.22 -1.75
N VAL A 16 -0.47 8.10 -1.68
CA VAL A 16 -1.04 6.76 -1.87
C VAL A 16 -2.07 6.45 -0.76
N ILE A 17 -1.76 6.75 0.49
CA ILE A 17 -2.67 6.40 1.59
C ILE A 17 -3.77 7.44 1.82
N LYS A 18 -3.58 8.67 1.33
CA LYS A 18 -4.43 9.83 1.64
C LYS A 18 -5.90 9.48 1.41
N TYR A 19 -6.73 9.93 2.34
CA TYR A 19 -8.17 9.78 2.22
C TYR A 19 -8.68 10.47 0.95
N ASN A 20 -9.39 9.69 0.12
CA ASN A 20 -10.14 10.15 -1.04
C ASN A 20 -11.61 9.78 -0.82
N GLN A 21 -12.55 10.61 -1.28
CA GLN A 21 -13.98 10.37 -1.11
C GLN A 21 -14.43 9.04 -1.75
N GLY A 22 -13.77 8.61 -2.83
CA GLY A 22 -14.00 7.30 -3.47
C GLY A 22 -13.53 6.10 -2.63
N MET A 23 -12.68 6.32 -1.63
CA MET A 23 -12.12 5.27 -0.76
C MET A 23 -12.82 5.17 0.60
N ARG A 24 -13.92 5.89 0.82
CA ARG A 24 -14.65 5.96 2.11
C ARG A 24 -15.00 4.59 2.68
N ILE A 25 -15.52 3.72 1.84
CA ILE A 25 -15.98 2.39 2.25
C ILE A 25 -14.77 1.56 2.71
N GLN A 26 -13.65 1.63 1.99
CA GLN A 26 -12.42 0.94 2.35
C GLN A 26 -11.92 1.39 3.73
N TRP A 27 -11.85 2.70 3.96
CA TRP A 27 -11.47 3.28 5.25
C TRP A 27 -12.36 2.80 6.40
N ASN A 28 -13.68 2.87 6.22
CA ASN A 28 -14.63 2.47 7.25
C ASN A 28 -14.51 0.98 7.58
N ILE A 29 -14.31 0.11 6.58
CA ILE A 29 -14.12 -1.33 6.79
C ILE A 29 -12.82 -1.58 7.57
N CYS A 30 -11.72 -0.94 7.19
CA CYS A 30 -10.44 -1.11 7.90
C CYS A 30 -10.53 -0.66 9.36
N LEU A 31 -11.20 0.47 9.63
CA LEU A 31 -11.40 0.97 10.99
C LEU A 31 -12.32 0.05 11.79
N LEU A 32 -13.44 -0.40 11.21
CA LEU A 32 -14.36 -1.31 11.91
C LEU A 32 -13.68 -2.63 12.27
N LEU A 33 -12.98 -3.26 11.32
CA LEU A 33 -12.25 -4.50 11.57
C LEU A 33 -11.12 -4.30 12.59
N GLY A 34 -10.36 -3.22 12.46
CA GLY A 34 -9.32 -2.88 13.44
C GLY A 34 -9.88 -2.76 14.85
N LEU A 35 -11.06 -2.13 15.00
CA LEU A 35 -11.67 -1.92 16.31
C LEU A 35 -12.13 -3.25 16.91
N ILE A 36 -12.80 -4.09 16.11
CA ILE A 36 -13.27 -5.41 16.51
C ILE A 36 -12.09 -6.26 16.98
N PHE A 37 -11.06 -6.43 16.14
CA PHE A 37 -9.89 -7.23 16.49
C PHE A 37 -9.10 -6.62 17.66
N GLY A 38 -8.99 -5.30 17.74
CA GLY A 38 -8.35 -4.61 18.86
C GLY A 38 -8.98 -4.97 20.20
N ILE A 39 -10.31 -4.94 20.29
CA ILE A 39 -11.03 -5.32 21.51
C ILE A 39 -10.79 -6.80 21.86
N PHE A 40 -10.93 -7.71 20.88
CA PHE A 40 -10.75 -9.14 21.11
C PHE A 40 -9.33 -9.51 21.56
N ILE A 41 -8.31 -8.88 20.97
CA ILE A 41 -6.90 -9.14 21.31
C ILE A 41 -6.60 -8.59 22.70
N SER A 42 -7.00 -7.35 23.01
CA SER A 42 -6.65 -6.69 24.27
C SER A 42 -7.39 -7.21 25.50
N LEU A 43 -8.53 -7.90 25.32
CA LEU A 43 -9.21 -8.61 26.39
C LEU A 43 -8.60 -9.99 26.67
N ASN A 44 -7.72 -10.48 25.79
CA ASN A 44 -7.10 -11.79 25.94
C ASN A 44 -5.90 -11.75 26.90
N HIS A 45 -5.76 -12.77 27.75
CA HIS A 45 -4.63 -12.88 28.68
C HIS A 45 -3.28 -12.98 27.95
N ASP A 46 -3.26 -13.54 26.73
CA ASP A 46 -2.06 -13.72 25.91
C ASP A 46 -1.86 -12.58 24.88
N THR A 47 -2.31 -11.35 25.20
CA THR A 47 -2.25 -10.17 24.32
C THR A 47 -0.87 -10.01 23.64
N ILE A 48 0.22 -10.14 24.39
CA ILE A 48 1.59 -9.94 23.88
C ILE A 48 1.98 -11.03 22.88
N SER A 49 1.61 -12.29 23.15
CA SER A 49 1.85 -13.42 22.26
C SER A 49 1.07 -13.27 20.95
N ILE A 50 -0.21 -12.94 21.05
CA ILE A 50 -1.09 -12.73 19.89
C ILE A 50 -0.59 -11.53 19.07
N ALA A 51 -0.23 -10.42 19.72
CA ALA A 51 0.31 -9.25 19.04
C ALA A 51 1.64 -9.55 18.32
N SER A 52 2.51 -10.37 18.92
CA SER A 52 3.78 -10.79 18.31
C SER A 52 3.54 -11.62 17.05
N TYR A 53 2.68 -12.64 17.16
CA TYR A 53 2.30 -13.50 16.04
C TYR A 53 1.66 -12.70 14.89
N MET A 54 0.75 -11.78 15.23
CA MET A 54 0.11 -10.90 14.26
C MET A 54 1.14 -9.99 13.57
N THR A 55 2.06 -9.40 14.33
CA THR A 55 3.10 -8.52 13.79
C THR A 55 4.02 -9.28 12.83
N GLU A 56 4.41 -10.50 13.18
CA GLU A 56 5.21 -11.38 12.31
C GLU A 56 4.46 -11.77 11.03
N THR A 57 3.16 -12.08 11.16
CA THR A 57 2.29 -12.41 10.03
C THR A 57 2.15 -11.22 9.09
N PHE A 58 1.86 -10.03 9.61
CA PHE A 58 1.77 -8.81 8.80
C PHE A 58 3.09 -8.45 8.14
N ASN A 59 4.22 -8.65 8.82
CA ASN A 59 5.53 -8.42 8.22
C ASN A 59 5.81 -9.39 7.05
N THR A 60 5.45 -10.66 7.21
CA THR A 60 5.58 -11.67 6.15
C THR A 60 4.76 -11.31 4.93
N ILE A 61 3.50 -10.88 5.14
CA ILE A 61 2.61 -10.41 4.08
C ILE A 61 3.20 -9.16 3.40
N SER A 62 3.70 -8.19 4.17
CA SER A 62 4.31 -6.97 3.63
C SER A 62 5.53 -7.24 2.76
N ILE A 63 6.39 -8.18 3.15
CA ILE A 63 7.56 -8.59 2.34
C ILE A 63 7.10 -9.22 1.01
N ALA A 64 6.09 -10.11 1.06
CA ALA A 64 5.54 -10.73 -0.15
C ALA A 64 4.94 -9.68 -1.10
N PHE A 65 4.25 -8.67 -0.57
CA PHE A 65 3.71 -7.58 -1.38
C PHE A 65 4.78 -6.67 -1.98
N ILE A 66 5.91 -6.42 -1.31
CA ILE A 66 7.04 -5.72 -1.94
C ILE A 66 7.52 -6.48 -3.18
N ALA A 67 7.73 -7.80 -3.07
CA ALA A 67 8.16 -8.61 -4.20
C ALA A 67 7.14 -8.53 -5.36
N MET A 68 5.85 -8.58 -5.04
CA MET A 68 4.77 -8.40 -6.00
C MET A 68 4.81 -7.02 -6.68
N ILE A 69 4.96 -5.93 -5.92
CA ILE A 69 5.01 -4.56 -6.46
C ILE A 69 6.20 -4.39 -7.41
N ILE A 70 7.38 -4.91 -7.06
CA ILE A 70 8.56 -4.87 -7.91
C ILE A 70 8.33 -5.65 -9.21
N GLY A 71 7.74 -6.86 -9.10
CA GLY A 71 7.40 -7.67 -10.27
C GLY A 71 6.39 -6.98 -11.19
N ALA A 72 5.33 -6.41 -10.61
CA ALA A 72 4.34 -5.62 -11.33
C ALA A 72 4.97 -4.40 -12.02
N TYR A 73 5.90 -3.72 -11.37
CA TYR A 73 6.61 -2.59 -11.96
C TYR A 73 7.50 -3.02 -13.13
N ALA A 74 8.20 -4.15 -13.02
CA ALA A 74 8.98 -4.69 -14.12
C ALA A 74 8.10 -5.02 -15.34
N ILE A 75 6.92 -5.60 -15.12
CA ILE A 75 5.93 -5.86 -16.18
C ILE A 75 5.45 -4.53 -16.80
N PHE A 76 5.10 -3.55 -15.97
CA PHE A 76 4.72 -2.22 -16.45
C PHE A 76 5.82 -1.60 -17.33
N GLN A 77 7.07 -1.62 -16.88
CA GLN A 77 8.21 -1.11 -17.66
C GLN A 77 8.42 -1.87 -18.97
N ALA A 78 8.11 -3.17 -19.01
CA ALA A 78 8.18 -3.96 -20.25
C ALA A 78 7.04 -3.64 -21.25
N LEU A 79 5.89 -3.16 -20.76
CA LEU A 79 4.75 -2.77 -21.60
C LEU A 79 4.89 -1.35 -22.18
N LEU A 80 5.74 -0.51 -21.59
CA LEU A 80 6.01 0.83 -22.09
C LEU A 80 6.74 0.76 -23.45
N ASN A 81 5.98 0.89 -24.53
CA ASN A 81 6.51 1.20 -25.86
C ASN A 81 6.39 2.71 -26.13
N ASP A 82 7.06 3.20 -27.18
CA ASP A 82 7.10 4.64 -27.49
C ASP A 82 5.70 5.26 -27.60
N ASP A 83 4.74 4.53 -28.18
CA ASP A 83 3.36 5.00 -28.36
C ASP A 83 2.63 5.13 -27.01
N LEU A 84 2.71 4.11 -26.15
CA LEU A 84 2.08 4.15 -24.81
C LEU A 84 2.73 5.21 -23.92
N VAL A 85 4.06 5.37 -23.99
CA VAL A 85 4.77 6.44 -23.28
C VAL A 85 4.27 7.80 -23.73
N TYR A 86 4.13 8.00 -25.05
CA TYR A 86 3.61 9.24 -25.62
C TYR A 86 2.19 9.52 -25.11
N GLU A 87 1.28 8.57 -25.27
CA GLU A 87 -0.11 8.73 -24.83
C GLU A 87 -0.20 8.99 -23.32
N MET A 88 0.53 8.24 -22.49
CA MET A 88 0.54 8.47 -21.04
C MET A 88 1.23 9.77 -20.61
N HIS A 89 2.14 10.30 -21.43
CA HIS A 89 2.80 11.59 -21.15
C HIS A 89 1.86 12.77 -21.43
N TYR A 90 1.10 12.71 -22.53
CA TYR A 90 0.18 13.77 -22.91
C TYR A 90 -1.21 13.64 -22.27
N TYR A 91 -1.59 12.45 -21.84
CA TYR A 91 -2.78 12.25 -21.02
C TYR A 91 -2.54 12.87 -19.65
N ASN A 92 -3.16 14.04 -19.44
CA ASN A 92 -2.93 14.88 -18.28
C ASN A 92 -4.19 14.90 -17.40
N ASN A 93 -4.09 14.39 -16.17
CA ASN A 93 -5.17 14.41 -15.17
C ASN A 93 -5.07 15.64 -14.24
N GLY A 94 -4.54 16.77 -14.75
CA GLY A 94 -4.31 17.99 -13.97
C GLY A 94 -2.87 18.49 -14.10
N ASP A 95 -2.14 18.53 -12.98
CA ASP A 95 -0.77 19.08 -12.90
C ASP A 95 0.34 18.06 -13.27
N SER A 96 -0.01 16.79 -13.51
CA SER A 96 0.94 15.71 -13.81
C SER A 96 0.42 14.73 -14.86
N SER A 97 1.33 14.23 -15.69
CA SER A 97 1.02 13.18 -16.67
C SER A 97 0.71 11.86 -15.99
N LEU A 98 -0.13 11.04 -16.62
CA LEU A 98 -0.47 9.70 -16.14
C LEU A 98 0.77 8.82 -15.94
N LEU A 99 1.78 8.99 -16.80
CA LEU A 99 3.07 8.31 -16.67
C LEU A 99 3.79 8.68 -15.36
N ALA A 100 3.82 9.97 -15.02
CA ALA A 100 4.44 10.44 -13.79
C ALA A 100 3.64 9.97 -12.57
N GLU A 101 2.31 10.10 -12.59
CA GLU A 101 1.42 9.64 -11.51
C GLU A 101 1.60 8.15 -11.22
N THR A 102 1.58 7.33 -12.27
CA THR A 102 1.78 5.89 -12.17
C THR A 102 3.12 5.56 -11.52
N ASN A 103 4.23 6.15 -12.02
CA ASN A 103 5.55 5.93 -11.43
C ASN A 103 5.65 6.38 -9.97
N HIS A 104 5.01 7.51 -9.63
CA HIS A 104 4.93 7.99 -8.25
C HIS A 104 4.10 7.07 -7.35
N GLU A 105 3.03 6.46 -7.85
CA GLU A 105 2.22 5.48 -7.13
C GLU A 105 3.04 4.22 -6.83
N PHE A 106 3.75 3.66 -7.82
CA PHE A 106 4.67 2.53 -7.63
C PHE A 106 5.70 2.81 -6.55
N LEU A 107 6.39 3.96 -6.65
CA LEU A 107 7.40 4.36 -5.68
C LEU A 107 6.78 4.58 -4.29
N GLY A 108 5.62 5.23 -4.23
CA GLY A 108 4.89 5.50 -2.99
C GLY A 108 4.49 4.22 -2.26
N LEU A 109 3.98 3.23 -2.98
CA LEU A 109 3.65 1.91 -2.43
C LEU A 109 4.89 1.19 -1.90
N LEU A 110 5.98 1.19 -2.67
CA LEU A 110 7.22 0.55 -2.26
C LEU A 110 7.75 1.15 -0.95
N ILE A 111 7.79 2.49 -0.85
CA ILE A 111 8.21 3.20 0.37
C ILE A 111 7.26 2.91 1.53
N LEU A 112 5.95 2.91 1.29
CA LEU A 112 4.95 2.64 2.32
C LEU A 112 5.11 1.24 2.92
N TYR A 113 5.32 0.24 2.08
CA TYR A 113 5.55 -1.13 2.51
C TYR A 113 6.92 -1.29 3.21
N LEU A 114 7.97 -0.62 2.74
CA LEU A 114 9.26 -0.58 3.46
C LEU A 114 9.10 0.02 4.85
N PHE A 115 8.36 1.12 4.97
CA PHE A 115 8.06 1.75 6.26
C PHE A 115 7.27 0.82 7.19
N SER A 116 6.27 0.11 6.67
CA SER A 116 5.51 -0.91 7.41
C SER A 116 6.42 -2.03 7.91
N ILE A 117 7.33 -2.55 7.08
CA ILE A 117 8.28 -3.61 7.48
C ILE A 117 9.20 -3.13 8.60
N ILE A 118 9.80 -1.95 8.46
CA ILE A 118 10.69 -1.40 9.49
C ILE A 118 9.93 -1.23 10.81
N THR A 119 8.70 -0.70 10.75
CA THR A 119 7.85 -0.51 11.94
C THR A 119 7.49 -1.86 12.57
N ASN A 120 7.16 -2.88 11.77
CA ASN A 120 6.85 -4.22 12.26
C ASN A 120 8.05 -4.87 12.94
N ILE A 121 9.25 -4.73 12.38
CA ILE A 121 10.48 -5.24 13.01
C ILE A 121 10.69 -4.58 14.38
N LEU A 122 10.55 -3.26 14.48
CA LEU A 122 10.71 -2.54 15.74
C LEU A 122 9.66 -2.97 16.79
N ILE A 123 8.40 -3.13 16.38
CA ILE A 123 7.33 -3.60 17.27
C ILE A 123 7.58 -5.04 17.70
N LEU A 124 7.95 -5.93 16.78
CA LEU A 124 8.21 -7.34 17.07
C LEU A 124 9.37 -7.50 18.06
N LEU A 125 10.46 -6.74 17.87
CA LEU A 125 11.58 -6.72 18.82
C LEU A 125 11.12 -6.27 20.21
N THR A 126 10.31 -5.21 20.26
CA THR A 126 9.75 -4.71 21.53
C THR A 126 8.90 -5.78 22.23
N LEU A 127 7.97 -6.42 21.49
CA LEU A 127 7.08 -7.43 22.04
C LEU A 127 7.82 -8.69 22.51
N LYS A 128 8.87 -9.12 21.81
CA LYS A 128 9.68 -10.29 22.17
C LYS A 128 10.51 -10.09 23.45
N ILE A 129 10.79 -8.85 23.84
CA ILE A 129 11.53 -8.53 25.08
C ILE A 129 10.59 -8.48 26.28
N LEU A 130 9.30 -8.17 26.07
CA LEU A 130 8.33 -8.06 27.16
C LEU A 130 7.90 -9.43 27.68
N PRO A 131 7.79 -9.62 29.01
CA PRO A 131 7.24 -10.84 29.56
C PRO A 131 5.74 -10.95 29.24
N SER A 132 5.23 -12.17 29.08
CA SER A 132 3.84 -12.41 28.64
C SER A 132 2.78 -11.80 29.56
N ASN A 133 3.11 -11.59 30.84
CA ASN A 133 2.25 -11.00 31.87
C ASN A 133 2.55 -9.51 32.13
N PHE A 134 3.24 -8.83 31.23
CA PHE A 134 3.60 -7.43 31.40
C PHE A 134 2.36 -6.52 31.50
N LEU A 135 2.36 -5.65 32.50
CA LEU A 135 1.37 -4.59 32.69
C LEU A 135 2.12 -3.24 32.75
N LEU A 136 1.68 -2.29 31.92
CA LEU A 136 2.28 -0.95 31.85
C LEU A 136 1.92 -0.10 33.08
N PHE A 137 0.71 -0.28 33.60
CA PHE A 137 0.19 0.43 34.77
C PHE A 137 -0.38 -0.54 35.81
N LYS A 138 -0.54 -0.08 37.06
CA LYS A 138 -1.22 -0.88 38.10
C LYS A 138 -2.73 -1.04 37.85
N ASN A 139 -3.34 -0.09 37.13
CA ASN A 139 -4.77 -0.12 36.82
C ASN A 139 -5.02 -1.02 35.60
N TYR A 140 -5.65 -2.17 35.82
CA TYR A 140 -5.94 -3.16 34.77
C TYR A 140 -6.80 -2.58 33.64
N ASN A 141 -7.87 -1.85 33.97
CA ASN A 141 -8.77 -1.26 32.96
C ASN A 141 -8.05 -0.24 32.07
N LEU A 142 -7.09 0.50 32.65
CA LEU A 142 -6.29 1.45 31.91
C LEU A 142 -5.32 0.75 30.94
N ASN A 143 -4.74 -0.39 31.33
CA ASN A 143 -3.91 -1.20 30.42
C ASN A 143 -4.73 -1.76 29.25
N ILE A 144 -5.92 -2.31 29.51
CA ILE A 144 -6.81 -2.81 28.44
C ILE A 144 -7.15 -1.69 27.47
N THR A 145 -7.52 -0.51 27.99
CA THR A 145 -7.90 0.63 27.16
C THR A 145 -6.75 1.06 26.25
N ILE A 146 -5.54 1.21 26.80
CA ILE A 146 -4.36 1.60 26.03
C ILE A 146 -3.97 0.53 25.02
N SER A 147 -3.97 -0.75 25.43
CA SER A 147 -3.71 -1.87 24.53
C SER A 147 -4.69 -1.88 23.37
N THR A 148 -5.99 -1.70 23.64
CA THR A 148 -7.04 -1.68 22.62
C THR A 148 -6.80 -0.58 21.61
N ILE A 149 -6.48 0.63 22.07
CA ILE A 149 -6.20 1.77 21.19
C ILE A 149 -4.96 1.51 20.32
N LEU A 150 -3.88 1.01 20.90
CA LEU A 150 -2.63 0.74 20.17
C LEU A 150 -2.82 -0.37 19.13
N VAL A 151 -3.43 -1.48 19.52
CA VAL A 151 -3.71 -2.61 18.62
C VAL A 151 -4.69 -2.19 17.52
N PHE A 152 -5.72 -1.41 17.85
CA PHE A 152 -6.66 -0.84 16.88
C PHE A 152 -5.93 -0.02 15.81
N ILE A 153 -5.12 0.96 16.21
CA ILE A 153 -4.39 1.82 15.28
C ILE A 153 -3.46 0.97 14.40
N TYR A 154 -2.77 0.01 15.00
CA TYR A 154 -1.84 -0.86 14.31
C TYR A 154 -2.52 -1.73 13.24
N ILE A 155 -3.64 -2.38 13.58
CA ILE A 155 -4.39 -3.23 12.66
C ILE A 155 -5.03 -2.39 11.56
N ALA A 156 -5.69 -1.27 11.92
CA ALA A 156 -6.33 -0.39 10.95
C ALA A 156 -5.32 0.13 9.92
N PHE A 157 -4.11 0.49 10.36
CA PHE A 157 -3.02 0.91 9.49
C PHE A 157 -2.58 -0.20 8.52
N HIS A 158 -2.37 -1.43 9.00
CA HIS A 158 -1.95 -2.54 8.15
C HIS A 158 -3.02 -2.97 7.15
N LEU A 159 -4.28 -3.08 7.58
CA LEU A 159 -5.40 -3.36 6.68
C LEU A 159 -5.51 -2.28 5.60
N ARG A 160 -5.30 -1.02 5.97
CA ARG A 160 -5.35 0.09 5.02
C ARG A 160 -4.28 -0.03 3.95
N ILE A 161 -3.05 -0.38 4.34
CA ILE A 161 -1.95 -0.63 3.41
C ILE A 161 -2.28 -1.81 2.48
N PHE A 162 -2.81 -2.90 3.02
CA PHE A 162 -3.14 -4.09 2.22
C PHE A 162 -4.21 -3.83 1.16
N VAL A 163 -5.20 -2.97 1.47
CA VAL A 163 -6.21 -2.58 0.48
C VAL A 163 -5.60 -1.79 -0.68
N GLU A 164 -4.48 -1.09 -0.49
CA GLU A 164 -3.82 -0.37 -1.58
C GLU A 164 -3.23 -1.30 -2.64
N ILE A 165 -2.87 -2.54 -2.31
CA ILE A 165 -2.46 -3.53 -3.32
C ILE A 165 -3.59 -3.84 -4.30
N ARG A 166 -4.84 -3.84 -3.84
CA ARG A 166 -5.98 -4.01 -4.73
C ARG A 166 -6.10 -2.82 -5.69
N ASN A 167 -5.99 -1.60 -5.19
CA ASN A 167 -6.09 -0.39 -6.02
C ASN A 167 -4.97 -0.38 -7.06
N PHE A 168 -3.76 -0.68 -6.62
CA PHE A 168 -2.58 -0.84 -7.47
C PHE A 168 -2.77 -1.89 -8.58
N ALA A 169 -3.25 -3.08 -8.23
CA ALA A 169 -3.47 -4.15 -9.21
C ALA A 169 -4.51 -3.74 -10.28
N VAL A 170 -5.57 -3.03 -9.87
CA VAL A 170 -6.58 -2.49 -10.80
C VAL A 170 -5.96 -1.42 -11.72
N ASN A 171 -5.12 -0.53 -11.18
CA ASN A 171 -4.45 0.50 -11.97
C ASN A 171 -3.49 -0.13 -12.99
N LEU A 172 -2.70 -1.13 -12.58
CA LEU A 172 -1.83 -1.88 -13.49
C LEU A 172 -2.63 -2.57 -14.61
N TYR A 173 -3.76 -3.19 -14.28
CA TYR A 173 -4.61 -3.85 -15.27
C TYR A 173 -5.11 -2.87 -16.34
N ARG A 174 -5.54 -1.67 -15.95
CA ARG A 174 -5.99 -0.64 -16.89
C ARG A 174 -4.90 -0.21 -17.86
N ILE A 175 -3.66 -0.14 -17.40
CA ILE A 175 -2.51 0.19 -18.27
C ILE A 175 -2.27 -0.94 -19.28
N PHE A 176 -2.42 -2.20 -18.86
CA PHE A 176 -2.32 -3.33 -19.77
C PHE A 176 -3.42 -3.29 -20.85
N GLU A 177 -4.66 -2.94 -20.50
CA GLU A 177 -5.72 -2.72 -21.47
C GLU A 177 -5.39 -1.59 -22.46
N ALA A 178 -4.88 -0.46 -21.96
CA ALA A 178 -4.48 0.67 -22.80
C ALA A 178 -3.36 0.27 -23.79
N HIS A 179 -2.35 -0.47 -23.32
CA HIS A 179 -1.28 -0.98 -24.18
C HIS A 179 -1.82 -1.84 -25.33
N ASN A 180 -2.74 -2.76 -25.01
CA ASN A 180 -3.34 -3.64 -26.02
C ASN A 180 -4.16 -2.86 -27.04
N LEU A 181 -4.95 -1.88 -26.58
CA LEU A 181 -5.76 -1.04 -27.46
C LEU A 181 -4.90 -0.20 -28.42
N ILE A 182 -3.84 0.44 -27.92
CA ILE A 182 -2.89 1.18 -28.77
C ILE A 182 -2.22 0.25 -29.79
N SER A 183 -1.85 -0.95 -29.37
CA SER A 183 -1.22 -1.94 -30.24
C SER A 183 -2.15 -2.43 -31.36
N ILE A 184 -3.46 -2.52 -31.10
CA ILE A 184 -4.48 -2.85 -32.11
C ILE A 184 -4.66 -1.68 -33.08
N LEU A 185 -4.89 -0.47 -32.56
CA LEU A 185 -5.07 0.73 -33.40
C LEU A 185 -3.87 0.98 -34.32
N LYS A 186 -2.66 0.71 -33.84
CA LYS A 186 -1.44 0.82 -34.67
C LYS A 186 -1.46 -0.16 -35.84
N LYS A 187 -1.95 -1.39 -35.65
CA LYS A 187 -2.05 -2.39 -36.71
C LYS A 187 -3.14 -2.02 -37.72
N GLU A 188 -4.32 -1.60 -37.25
CA GLU A 188 -5.42 -1.16 -38.12
C GLU A 188 -4.98 0.00 -39.02
N ASN A 189 -4.35 1.03 -38.45
CA ASN A 189 -3.82 2.16 -39.21
C ASN A 189 -2.73 1.77 -40.22
N GLN A 190 -1.97 0.71 -39.95
CA GLN A 190 -0.96 0.20 -40.89
C GLN A 190 -1.58 -0.59 -42.05
N ASP A 191 -2.66 -1.31 -41.79
CA ASP A 191 -3.38 -2.07 -42.81
C ASP A 191 -4.20 -1.14 -43.72
N ASP A 192 -4.81 -0.08 -43.18
CA ASP A 192 -5.50 0.95 -43.97
C ASP A 192 -4.55 1.69 -44.92
N ASN A 193 -3.33 2.02 -44.46
CA ASN A 193 -2.31 2.67 -45.30
C ASN A 193 -1.71 1.75 -46.38
N LYS A 194 -1.88 0.42 -46.29
CA LYS A 194 -1.45 -0.52 -47.34
C LYS A 194 -2.51 -0.74 -48.43
N ASN A 195 -3.76 -0.36 -48.16
CA ASN A 195 -4.90 -0.55 -49.06
C ASN A 195 -5.22 0.71 -49.90
N ILE A 196 -4.35 1.72 -49.88
CA ILE A 196 -4.39 2.96 -50.69
C ILE A 196 -3.17 2.96 -51.62
#